data_AF-A0A803N7Z5-F1
#
_entry.id   AF-A0A803N7Z5-F1
#
_cell.length_a   1.000
_cell.length_b   1.000
_cell.length_c   1.000
_cell.angle_alpha   90.00
_cell.angle_beta   90.00
_cell.angle_gamma   90.00
#
_symmetry.space_group_name_H-M   'P 1'
#
loop_
_entity.id
_entity.type
_entity.pdbx_description
1 polymer ?
#
loop_
_entity_poly.entity_id
_entity_poly.type
_entity_poly.pdbx_seq_one_letter_code
_entity_poly.pdbx_strand_id
1 'polypeptide(L)'
;MLKWAASLEEDVFEALMVVKRLGSDVREGKRRQFNYIGRLLRDADAQPELLGALIQATKDGDQSTLQALAGSAKLVDEGPEEELHESESESEQEDEESDDHVLLARKWFDGLIRKDIQTSNEVYSLDSVDFDRQELRKLVRKVHSVQESLNSTEEDAEKSAGLIAAKKSLNRFLCSLAKRHSSAQNVDI
;
A
#
# COMPACT_ATOMS: atom_id res chain seq x y z
N MET A 1 -19.17 35.62 -9.93
CA MET A 1 -17.79 35.07 -9.90
C MET A 1 -17.79 33.74 -9.12
N LEU A 2 -18.72 32.81 -9.43
CA LEU A 2 -18.98 31.58 -8.64
C LEU A 2 -18.96 30.30 -9.49
N LYS A 3 -18.83 30.40 -10.82
CA LYS A 3 -18.86 29.23 -11.72
C LYS A 3 -17.58 28.40 -11.67
N TRP A 4 -16.45 29.02 -11.33
CA TRP A 4 -15.15 28.34 -11.32
C TRP A 4 -14.94 27.49 -10.06
N ALA A 5 -15.48 27.92 -8.92
CA ALA A 5 -15.41 27.16 -7.67
C ALA A 5 -16.18 25.84 -7.77
N ALA A 6 -17.40 25.86 -8.31
CA ALA A 6 -18.21 24.65 -8.51
C ALA A 6 -17.60 23.69 -9.54
N SER A 7 -17.03 24.22 -10.63
CA SER A 7 -16.36 23.40 -11.65
C SER A 7 -15.08 22.77 -11.13
N LEU A 8 -14.34 23.49 -10.29
CA LEU A 8 -13.13 22.97 -9.65
C LEU A 8 -13.46 21.86 -8.65
N GLU A 9 -14.50 22.05 -7.86
CA GLU A 9 -14.97 21.07 -6.88
C GLU A 9 -15.39 19.77 -7.60
N GLU A 10 -16.04 19.88 -8.76
CA GLU A 10 -16.37 18.77 -9.64
C GLU A 10 -15.12 18.09 -10.22
N ASP A 11 -14.15 18.85 -10.75
CA ASP A 11 -12.89 18.30 -11.30
C ASP A 11 -12.04 17.58 -10.24
N VAL A 12 -12.00 18.12 -9.01
CA VAL A 12 -11.29 17.50 -7.88
C VAL A 12 -12.04 16.25 -7.41
N PHE A 13 -13.36 16.29 -7.35
CA PHE A 13 -14.19 15.15 -6.99
C PHE A 13 -14.06 14.01 -8.01
N GLU A 14 -14.12 14.30 -9.31
CA GLU A 14 -13.91 13.32 -10.37
C GLU A 14 -12.53 12.67 -10.26
N ALA A 15 -11.48 13.48 -10.06
CA ALA A 15 -10.12 12.99 -9.90
C ALA A 15 -9.97 12.10 -8.64
N LEU A 16 -10.64 12.43 -7.54
CA LEU A 16 -10.70 11.59 -6.34
C LEU A 16 -11.42 10.26 -6.60
N MET A 17 -12.51 10.29 -7.37
CA MET A 17 -13.24 9.10 -7.77
C MET A 17 -12.43 8.20 -8.71
N VAL A 18 -11.51 8.77 -9.50
CA VAL A 18 -10.54 7.99 -10.28
C VAL A 18 -9.54 7.31 -9.35
N VAL A 19 -9.00 8.00 -8.35
CA VAL A 19 -8.06 7.40 -7.37
C VAL A 19 -8.71 6.26 -6.58
N LYS A 20 -9.98 6.41 -6.18
CA LYS A 20 -10.74 5.36 -5.50
C LYS A 20 -10.98 4.13 -6.38
N ARG A 21 -11.13 4.32 -7.70
CA ARG A 21 -11.27 3.23 -8.68
C ARG A 21 -9.94 2.59 -9.06
N LEU A 22 -8.81 3.27 -8.85
CA LEU A 22 -7.49 2.70 -9.09
C LEU A 22 -7.15 1.66 -8.01
N GLY A 23 -6.88 0.43 -8.44
CA GLY A 23 -6.42 -0.67 -7.58
C GLY A 23 -5.15 -0.33 -6.78
N SER A 24 -4.93 -1.04 -5.68
CA SER A 24 -3.76 -0.88 -4.78
C SER A 24 -2.41 -1.02 -5.51
N ASP A 25 -2.38 -1.77 -6.62
CA ASP A 25 -1.17 -2.07 -7.39
C ASP A 25 -0.77 -0.99 -8.42
N VAL A 26 -1.66 -0.03 -8.72
CA VAL A 26 -1.41 1.01 -9.75
C VAL A 26 -0.67 2.22 -9.15
N ARG A 27 0.54 1.99 -8.60
CA ARG A 27 1.35 3.02 -7.90
C ARG A 27 1.61 4.25 -8.77
N GLU A 28 2.00 4.03 -10.02
CA GLU A 28 2.33 5.13 -10.94
C GLU A 28 1.06 5.86 -11.43
N GLY A 29 -0.07 5.16 -11.54
CA GLY A 29 -1.37 5.76 -11.84
C GLY A 29 -1.85 6.65 -10.71
N LYS A 30 -1.79 6.16 -9.46
CA LYS A 30 -2.13 6.93 -8.25
C LYS A 30 -1.23 8.16 -8.12
N ARG A 31 0.08 8.00 -8.31
CA ARG A 31 1.05 9.12 -8.26
C ARG A 31 0.71 10.22 -9.27
N ARG A 32 0.36 9.86 -10.50
CA ARG A 32 -0.03 10.83 -11.55
C ARG A 32 -1.35 11.52 -11.22
N GLN A 33 -2.33 10.79 -10.69
CA GLN A 33 -3.61 11.37 -10.29
C GLN A 33 -3.46 12.33 -9.11
N PHE A 34 -2.67 11.97 -8.08
CA PHE A 34 -2.38 12.90 -6.99
C PHE A 34 -1.64 14.16 -7.45
N ASN A 35 -0.73 14.03 -8.43
CA ASN A 35 -0.09 15.21 -9.03
C ASN A 35 -1.07 16.09 -9.81
N TYR A 36 -2.06 15.49 -10.48
CA TYR A 36 -3.12 16.22 -11.18
C TYR A 36 -4.04 16.94 -10.20
N ILE A 37 -4.53 16.26 -9.16
CA ILE A 37 -5.31 16.86 -8.06
C ILE A 37 -4.53 18.02 -7.43
N GLY A 38 -3.25 17.81 -7.11
CA GLY A 38 -2.42 18.86 -6.54
C GLY A 38 -2.19 20.05 -7.49
N ARG A 39 -2.27 19.85 -8.81
CA ARG A 39 -2.27 20.95 -9.79
C ARG A 39 -3.62 21.68 -9.79
N LEU A 40 -4.74 20.96 -9.84
CA LEU A 40 -6.07 21.54 -9.77
C LEU A 40 -6.23 22.43 -8.52
N LEU A 41 -5.78 21.95 -7.37
CA LEU A 41 -5.85 22.69 -6.10
C LEU A 41 -4.93 23.93 -6.04
N ARG A 42 -3.91 24.01 -6.90
CA ARG A 42 -3.00 25.17 -6.99
C ARG A 42 -3.39 26.16 -8.08
N ASP A 43 -3.92 25.65 -9.19
CA ASP A 43 -4.36 26.45 -10.34
C ASP A 43 -5.71 27.10 -10.06
N ALA A 44 -6.52 26.47 -9.23
CA ALA A 44 -7.52 27.19 -8.49
C ALA A 44 -6.85 28.05 -7.43
N ASP A 45 -7.20 29.33 -7.40
CA ASP A 45 -7.04 30.19 -6.24
C ASP A 45 -7.91 29.70 -5.07
N ALA A 46 -7.85 28.40 -4.75
CA ALA A 46 -8.45 27.79 -3.59
C ALA A 46 -7.81 28.52 -2.41
N GLN A 47 -8.60 29.36 -1.75
CA GLN A 47 -8.19 30.12 -0.59
C GLN A 47 -7.43 29.17 0.34
N PRO A 48 -6.11 29.36 0.54
CA PRO A 48 -5.32 28.46 1.37
C PRO A 48 -5.87 28.39 2.81
N GLU A 49 -6.63 29.41 3.21
CA GLU A 49 -7.41 29.47 4.44
C GLU A 49 -8.56 28.45 4.47
N LEU A 50 -9.27 28.26 3.36
CA LEU A 50 -10.36 27.29 3.23
C LEU A 50 -9.82 25.85 3.24
N LEU A 51 -8.73 25.59 2.51
CA LEU A 51 -8.09 24.27 2.51
C LEU A 51 -7.49 23.95 3.88
N GLY A 52 -6.86 24.94 4.52
CA GLY A 52 -6.35 24.81 5.88
C GLY A 52 -7.45 24.53 6.90
N ALA A 53 -8.59 25.20 6.79
CA ALA A 53 -9.77 24.94 7.63
C ALA A 53 -10.34 23.54 7.40
N LEU A 54 -10.39 23.06 6.15
CA LEU A 54 -10.85 21.71 5.82
C LEU A 54 -9.92 20.64 6.39
N ILE A 55 -8.60 20.81 6.23
CA ILE A 55 -7.58 19.91 6.80
C ILE A 55 -7.70 19.89 8.34
N GLN A 56 -7.84 21.06 8.96
CA GLN A 56 -7.96 21.15 10.42
C GLN A 56 -9.25 20.49 10.92
N ALA A 57 -10.39 20.73 10.26
CA ALA A 57 -11.66 20.09 10.61
C ALA A 57 -11.62 18.57 10.42
N THR A 58 -10.96 18.05 9.36
CA THR A 58 -10.76 16.59 9.21
C THR A 58 -9.85 16.01 10.28
N LYS A 59 -8.84 16.76 10.74
CA LYS A 59 -7.92 16.33 11.79
C LYS A 59 -8.58 16.32 13.17
N ASP A 60 -9.47 17.28 13.43
CA ASP A 60 -10.16 17.43 14.71
C ASP A 60 -11.46 16.61 14.77
N GLY A 61 -11.85 15.97 13.66
CA GLY A 61 -13.11 15.21 13.56
C GLY A 61 -14.35 16.10 13.66
N ASP A 62 -14.22 17.40 13.39
CA ASP A 62 -15.33 18.35 13.47
C ASP A 62 -16.18 18.25 12.21
N GLN A 63 -17.08 17.26 12.23
CA GLN A 63 -18.01 16.96 11.15
C GLN A 63 -18.92 18.15 10.83
N SER A 64 -19.21 19.02 11.81
CA SER A 64 -20.09 20.17 11.65
C SER A 64 -19.46 21.27 10.80
N THR A 65 -18.16 21.55 11.01
CA THR A 65 -17.41 22.48 10.16
C THR A 65 -17.12 21.86 8.79
N LEU A 66 -16.84 20.56 8.70
CA LEU A 66 -16.71 19.89 7.38
C LEU A 66 -17.98 20.02 6.54
N GLN A 67 -19.14 19.81 7.15
CA GLN A 67 -20.42 19.90 6.46
C GLN A 67 -20.78 21.36 6.12
N ALA A 68 -20.39 22.34 6.93
CA ALA A 68 -20.56 23.75 6.64
C ALA A 68 -19.63 24.24 5.51
N LEU A 69 -18.39 23.73 5.45
CA LEU A 69 -17.41 24.05 4.41
C LEU A 69 -17.71 23.34 3.08
N ALA A 70 -18.26 22.12 3.13
CA ALA A 70 -18.74 21.36 1.95
C ALA A 70 -20.17 21.75 1.52
N GLY A 71 -20.95 22.39 2.41
CA GLY A 71 -22.38 22.65 2.25
C GLY A 71 -22.78 23.70 1.21
N SER A 72 -21.86 24.21 0.40
CA SER A 72 -22.23 25.02 -0.78
C SER A 72 -22.63 24.16 -2.00
N ALA A 73 -22.48 22.84 -1.96
CA ALA A 73 -22.97 21.91 -2.97
C ALA A 73 -24.14 21.07 -2.43
N LYS A 74 -25.32 21.68 -2.50
CA LYS A 74 -26.69 21.12 -2.41
C LYS A 74 -26.83 19.58 -2.27
N LEU A 75 -27.34 19.19 -1.10
CA LEU A 75 -28.28 18.10 -0.76
C LEU A 75 -28.71 17.13 -1.89
N VAL A 76 -28.45 15.83 -1.68
CA VAL A 76 -29.46 14.77 -1.82
C VAL A 76 -29.37 13.85 -0.60
N ASP A 77 -30.54 13.42 -0.19
CA ASP A 77 -31.00 12.90 1.09
C ASP A 77 -31.22 11.38 1.05
N GLU A 78 -31.28 10.79 2.25
CA GLU A 78 -31.88 9.51 2.68
C GLU A 78 -31.21 8.14 2.42
N GLY A 79 -30.74 7.51 3.52
CA GLY A 79 -30.59 6.05 3.70
C GLY A 79 -29.70 5.70 4.92
N PRO A 80 -30.13 4.82 5.85
CA PRO A 80 -29.81 4.93 7.27
C PRO A 80 -28.41 4.43 7.68
N GLU A 81 -27.97 5.03 8.78
CA GLU A 81 -26.85 4.68 9.63
C GLU A 81 -26.82 3.18 9.96
N GLU A 82 -25.79 2.48 9.50
CA GLU A 82 -25.24 1.34 10.23
C GLU A 82 -23.91 1.82 10.83
N GLU A 83 -23.94 2.08 12.15
CA GLU A 83 -22.74 2.06 12.97
C GLU A 83 -22.06 0.69 12.80
N LEU A 84 -21.08 0.60 11.91
CA LEU A 84 -20.12 -0.50 11.90
C LEU A 84 -18.84 -0.02 12.58
N HIS A 85 -18.83 -0.24 13.89
CA HIS A 85 -17.64 -0.28 14.71
C HIS A 85 -16.80 -1.52 14.32
N GLU A 86 -15.84 -1.36 13.41
CA GLU A 86 -14.78 -2.34 13.14
C GLU A 86 -13.47 -1.55 13.03
N SER A 87 -12.64 -1.44 14.08
CA SER A 87 -11.79 -2.52 14.59
C SER A 87 -11.29 -3.47 13.50
N GLU A 88 -10.49 -2.96 12.58
CA GLU A 88 -9.56 -3.77 11.79
C GLU A 88 -8.15 -3.50 12.36
N SER A 89 -7.66 -4.23 13.38
CA SER A 89 -7.48 -5.67 13.41
C SER A 89 -6.94 -6.20 12.09
N GLU A 90 -5.83 -6.90 12.17
CA GLU A 90 -5.22 -7.62 11.06
C GLU A 90 -6.32 -8.38 10.27
N SER A 91 -6.59 -7.96 9.04
CA SER A 91 -7.34 -8.74 8.05
C SER A 91 -6.37 -8.94 6.88
N GLU A 92 -5.56 -9.99 6.95
CA GLU A 92 -5.88 -11.30 6.37
C GLU A 92 -6.19 -11.15 4.88
N GLN A 93 -5.21 -11.54 4.08
CA GLN A 93 -5.38 -11.80 2.67
C GLN A 93 -6.38 -12.96 2.54
N GLU A 94 -7.67 -12.66 2.56
CA GLU A 94 -8.68 -13.52 1.96
C GLU A 94 -8.66 -13.28 0.44
N ASP A 95 -7.57 -13.69 -0.19
CA ASP A 95 -7.68 -14.24 -1.52
C ASP A 95 -7.78 -15.75 -1.29
N GLU A 96 -8.84 -16.41 -1.80
CA GLU A 96 -8.90 -17.86 -1.97
C GLU A 96 -7.81 -18.31 -2.96
N GLU A 97 -6.56 -18.15 -2.57
CA GLU A 97 -5.38 -18.32 -3.39
C GLU A 97 -4.53 -19.39 -2.73
N SER A 98 -4.77 -20.65 -3.10
CA SER A 98 -3.94 -21.85 -2.78
C SER A 98 -2.95 -21.64 -1.63
N ASP A 99 -3.36 -21.93 -0.39
CA ASP A 99 -2.56 -21.81 0.84
C ASP A 99 -1.10 -22.28 0.68
N ASP A 100 -0.90 -23.27 -0.19
CA ASP A 100 0.38 -23.87 -0.54
C ASP A 100 1.45 -22.84 -0.98
N HIS A 101 1.09 -21.82 -1.77
CA HIS A 101 2.07 -20.84 -2.24
C HIS A 101 2.50 -19.87 -1.13
N VAL A 102 1.59 -19.52 -0.21
CA VAL A 102 1.88 -18.69 0.97
C VAL A 102 2.77 -19.46 1.95
N LEU A 103 2.46 -20.73 2.18
CA LEU A 103 3.28 -21.62 3.02
C LEU A 103 4.68 -21.82 2.42
N LEU A 104 4.79 -22.00 1.11
CA LEU A 104 6.05 -22.13 0.41
C LEU A 104 6.89 -20.85 0.50
N ALA A 105 6.27 -19.68 0.29
CA ALA A 105 6.94 -18.40 0.43
C ALA A 105 7.45 -18.18 1.86
N ARG A 106 6.67 -18.59 2.87
CA ARG A 106 7.09 -18.55 4.29
C ARG A 106 8.27 -19.49 4.56
N LYS A 107 8.22 -20.73 4.06
CA LYS A 107 9.35 -21.68 4.14
C LYS A 107 10.62 -21.08 3.54
N TRP A 108 10.52 -20.50 2.35
CA TRP A 108 11.64 -19.85 1.67
C TRP A 108 12.18 -18.66 2.46
N PHE A 109 11.29 -17.82 3.00
CA PHE A 109 11.66 -16.68 3.82
C PHE A 109 12.45 -17.14 5.05
N ASP A 110 11.90 -18.06 5.84
CA ASP A 110 12.52 -18.55 7.07
C ASP A 110 13.86 -19.26 6.81
N GLY A 111 13.97 -20.00 5.70
CA GLY A 111 15.23 -20.65 5.31
C GLY A 111 16.30 -19.64 4.88
N LEU A 112 15.96 -18.64 4.08
CA LEU A 112 16.91 -17.60 3.63
C LEU A 112 17.41 -16.72 4.78
N ILE A 113 16.54 -16.42 5.75
CA ILE A 113 16.92 -15.67 6.96
C ILE A 113 17.77 -16.54 7.90
N ARG A 114 17.48 -17.84 8.03
CA ARG A 114 18.31 -18.75 8.83
C ARG A 114 19.61 -19.18 8.13
N LYS A 115 19.83 -18.73 6.88
CA LYS A 115 20.94 -19.16 6.02
C LYS A 115 20.96 -20.67 5.80
N ASP A 116 19.76 -21.27 5.73
CA ASP A 116 19.61 -22.68 5.39
C ASP A 116 20.06 -22.94 3.95
N ILE A 117 21.02 -23.85 3.79
CA ILE A 117 21.66 -24.17 2.52
C ILE A 117 20.67 -24.89 1.60
N GLN A 118 19.81 -25.76 2.16
CA GLN A 118 18.84 -26.51 1.36
C GLN A 118 17.80 -25.57 0.74
N THR A 119 17.19 -24.72 1.56
CA THR A 119 16.24 -23.71 1.08
C THR A 119 16.90 -22.72 0.11
N SER A 120 18.14 -22.30 0.37
CA SER A 120 18.86 -21.41 -0.54
C SER A 120 19.05 -22.06 -1.92
N ASN A 121 19.53 -23.30 -1.96
CA ASN A 121 19.75 -24.01 -3.21
C ASN A 121 18.43 -24.27 -3.95
N GLU A 122 17.37 -24.63 -3.24
CA GLU A 122 16.02 -24.78 -3.79
C GLU A 122 15.60 -23.51 -4.52
N VAL A 123 15.62 -22.35 -3.86
CA VAL A 123 15.19 -21.08 -4.44
C VAL A 123 16.12 -20.63 -5.58
N TYR A 124 17.44 -20.70 -5.41
CA TYR A 124 18.41 -20.24 -6.42
C TYR A 124 18.55 -21.19 -7.62
N SER A 125 18.03 -22.42 -7.55
CA SER A 125 18.04 -23.38 -8.65
C SER A 125 16.65 -23.59 -9.25
N LEU A 126 15.69 -22.72 -8.92
CA LEU A 126 14.39 -22.71 -9.58
C LEU A 126 14.57 -22.39 -11.06
N ASP A 127 14.24 -23.37 -11.91
CA ASP A 127 14.27 -23.26 -13.38
C ASP A 127 12.87 -23.12 -14.00
N SER A 128 11.82 -23.36 -13.21
CA SER A 128 10.41 -23.25 -13.62
C SER A 128 9.92 -21.81 -13.79
N VAL A 129 10.63 -20.83 -13.20
CA VAL A 129 10.24 -19.42 -13.24
C VAL A 129 11.49 -18.56 -13.42
N ASP A 130 11.45 -17.64 -14.37
CA ASP A 130 12.49 -16.62 -14.50
C ASP A 130 12.28 -15.49 -13.48
N PHE A 131 13.35 -15.12 -12.78
CA PHE A 131 13.33 -14.04 -11.79
C PHE A 131 14.72 -13.46 -11.54
N ASP A 132 14.74 -12.22 -11.06
CA ASP A 132 15.98 -11.52 -10.77
C ASP A 132 16.67 -12.10 -9.51
N ARG A 133 17.63 -13.00 -9.74
CA ARG A 133 18.45 -13.60 -8.68
C ARG A 133 19.33 -12.55 -7.98
N GLN A 134 19.70 -11.46 -8.66
CA GLN A 134 20.47 -10.37 -8.03
C GLN A 134 19.59 -9.57 -7.09
N GLU A 135 18.33 -9.33 -7.46
CA GLU A 135 17.37 -8.65 -6.60
C GLU A 135 17.07 -9.47 -5.33
N LEU A 136 16.88 -10.79 -5.46
CA LEU A 136 16.74 -11.67 -4.30
C LEU A 136 17.95 -11.55 -3.36
N ARG A 137 19.18 -11.58 -3.92
CA ARG A 137 20.40 -11.42 -3.12
C ARG A 137 20.48 -10.07 -2.42
N LYS A 138 20.06 -8.98 -3.07
CA LYS A 138 20.03 -7.64 -2.46
C LYS A 138 19.04 -7.59 -1.30
N LEU A 139 17.83 -8.11 -1.50
CA LEU A 139 16.79 -8.12 -0.46
C LEU A 139 17.21 -8.93 0.76
N VAL A 140 17.76 -10.13 0.55
CA VAL A 140 18.29 -10.96 1.64
C VAL A 140 19.42 -10.24 2.39
N ARG A 141 20.39 -9.66 1.67
CA ARG A 141 21.49 -8.89 2.29
C ARG A 141 20.99 -7.69 3.08
N LYS A 142 19.96 -6.99 2.59
CA LYS A 142 19.36 -5.85 3.28
C LYS A 142 18.74 -6.27 4.61
N VAL A 143 18.00 -7.38 4.64
CA VAL A 143 17.43 -7.90 5.90
C VAL A 143 18.54 -8.26 6.90
N HIS A 144 19.55 -9.00 6.46
CA HIS A 144 20.69 -9.35 7.32
C HIS A 144 21.44 -8.13 7.83
N SER A 145 21.72 -7.15 6.97
CA SER A 145 22.43 -5.93 7.33
C SER A 145 21.68 -5.10 8.37
N VAL A 146 20.37 -4.92 8.21
CA VAL A 146 19.57 -4.18 9.19
C VAL A 146 19.44 -4.97 10.50
N GLN A 147 19.27 -6.29 10.43
CA GLN A 147 19.21 -7.15 11.61
C GLN A 147 20.52 -7.16 12.42
N GLU A 148 21.67 -7.19 11.74
CA GLU A 148 22.99 -7.11 12.38
C GLU A 148 23.25 -5.72 12.99
N SER A 149 22.78 -4.65 12.32
CA SER A 149 22.89 -3.28 12.84
C SER A 149 22.06 -3.05 14.10
N LEU A 150 20.90 -3.72 14.21
CA LEU A 150 20.02 -3.70 15.39
C LEU A 150 20.64 -4.45 16.56
N ASN A 151 21.29 -5.59 16.32
CA ASN A 151 21.96 -6.35 17.38
C ASN A 151 23.17 -5.62 17.98
N SER A 152 23.69 -4.59 17.31
CA SER A 152 24.93 -3.91 17.66
C SER A 152 24.73 -2.54 18.36
N THR A 153 23.49 -2.02 18.42
CA THR A 153 23.20 -0.68 18.99
C THR A 153 21.87 -0.73 19.74
N GLU A 154 21.73 0.06 20.82
CA GLU A 154 20.46 0.23 21.55
C GLU A 154 19.28 0.49 20.60
N GLU A 155 18.15 -0.17 20.88
CA GLU A 155 16.96 -0.26 20.03
C GLU A 155 16.45 1.13 19.63
N ASP A 156 16.63 1.47 18.36
CA ASP A 156 16.12 2.68 17.75
C ASP A 156 14.84 2.34 16.97
N ALA A 157 13.74 3.04 17.25
CA ALA A 157 12.45 2.82 16.60
C ALA A 157 12.53 2.98 15.06
N GLU A 158 13.49 3.78 14.57
CA GLU A 158 13.71 3.95 13.14
C GLU A 158 14.37 2.70 12.51
N LYS A 159 15.29 2.04 13.23
CA LYS A 159 15.95 0.81 12.76
C LYS A 159 15.00 -0.38 12.77
N SER A 160 14.13 -0.49 13.77
CA SER A 160 13.11 -1.54 13.83
C SER A 160 12.08 -1.39 12.70
N ALA A 161 11.66 -0.16 12.38
CA ALA A 161 10.83 0.13 11.21
C ALA A 161 11.53 -0.26 9.90
N GLY A 162 12.82 0.05 9.76
CA GLY A 162 13.64 -0.36 8.62
C GLY A 162 13.72 -1.88 8.45
N LEU A 163 13.82 -2.64 9.55
CA LEU A 163 13.83 -4.10 9.52
C LEU A 163 12.48 -4.67 9.10
N ILE A 164 11.38 -4.13 9.63
CA ILE A 164 10.02 -4.54 9.24
C ILE A 164 9.80 -4.27 7.75
N ALA A 165 10.21 -3.11 7.25
CA ALA A 165 10.10 -2.75 5.83
C ALA A 165 10.95 -3.67 4.93
N ALA A 166 12.17 -4.02 5.36
CA ALA A 166 13.04 -4.94 4.62
C ALA A 166 12.45 -6.36 4.57
N LYS A 167 11.98 -6.88 5.72
CA LYS A 167 11.31 -8.18 5.80
C LYS A 167 10.05 -8.23 4.94
N LYS A 168 9.21 -7.19 4.97
CA LYS A 168 8.00 -7.08 4.14
C LYS A 168 8.33 -7.06 2.64
N SER A 169 9.43 -6.41 2.25
CA SER A 169 9.87 -6.38 0.86
C SER A 169 10.35 -7.75 0.36
N LEU A 170 11.13 -8.47 1.18
CA LEU A 170 11.56 -9.84 0.87
C LEU A 170 10.38 -10.81 0.82
N ASN A 171 9.48 -10.74 1.81
CA ASN A 171 8.30 -11.60 1.87
C ASN A 171 7.40 -11.41 0.64
N ARG A 172 7.11 -10.15 0.26
CA ARG A 172 6.33 -9.86 -0.97
C ARG A 172 6.99 -10.43 -2.22
N PHE A 173 8.31 -10.29 -2.36
CA PHE A 173 9.04 -10.85 -3.49
C PHE A 173 8.90 -12.38 -3.54
N LEU A 174 9.05 -13.06 -2.39
CA LEU A 174 8.93 -14.51 -2.30
C LEU A 174 7.51 -15.01 -2.55
N CYS A 175 6.47 -14.31 -2.06
CA CYS A 175 5.08 -14.66 -2.38
C CYS A 175 4.82 -14.57 -3.89
N SER A 176 5.29 -13.51 -4.55
CA SER A 176 5.17 -13.38 -6.01
C SER A 176 5.95 -14.45 -6.78
N LEU A 177 7.08 -14.92 -6.22
CA LEU A 177 7.87 -15.98 -6.81
C LEU A 177 7.19 -17.35 -6.63
N ALA A 178 6.69 -17.62 -5.42
CA ALA A 178 6.00 -18.87 -5.10
C ALA A 178 4.70 -19.02 -5.89
N LYS A 179 3.91 -17.94 -6.02
CA LYS A 179 2.71 -17.91 -6.87
C LYS A 179 3.03 -18.31 -8.31
N ARG A 180 4.04 -17.67 -8.91
CA ARG A 180 4.48 -17.98 -10.28
C ARG A 180 5.03 -19.41 -10.40
N HIS A 181 5.69 -19.91 -9.36
CA HIS A 181 6.21 -21.28 -9.32
C HIS A 181 5.09 -22.31 -9.29
N SER A 182 4.09 -22.12 -8.43
CA SER A 182 2.90 -22.98 -8.37
C SER A 182 2.10 -22.91 -9.67
N SER A 183 1.94 -21.72 -10.25
CA SER A 183 1.29 -21.57 -11.57
C SER A 183 2.05 -22.30 -12.67
N ALA A 184 3.39 -22.24 -12.69
CA ALA A 184 4.19 -22.94 -13.69
C ALA A 184 4.12 -24.46 -13.55
N GLN A 185 4.06 -24.98 -12.31
CA GLN A 185 3.91 -26.43 -12.07
C GLN A 185 2.52 -26.97 -12.45
N ASN A 186 1.47 -26.15 -12.36
CA ASN A 186 0.10 -26.57 -12.69
C ASN A 186 -0.20 -26.60 -14.21
N VAL A 187 0.69 -26.10 -15.07
CA VAL A 187 0.51 -26.06 -16.53
C VAL A 187 1.02 -27.33 -17.23
N ASP A 188 1.82 -28.15 -16.54
CA ASP A 188 2.41 -29.39 -17.08
C ASP A 188 1.55 -30.66 -16.82
N ILE A 189 0.24 -30.52 -16.51
CA ILE A 189 -0.72 -31.63 -16.33
C ILE A 189 -1.73 -31.67 -17.48
#